data_AF-A0A7C2GEB3-F1
#
_entry.id   AF-A0A7C2GEB3-F1
#
_cell.length_a   1.000
_cell.length_b   1.000
_cell.length_c   1.000
_cell.angle_alpha   90.00
_cell.angle_beta   90.00
_cell.angle_gamma   90.00
#
_symmetry.space_group_name_H-M   'P 1'
#
loop_
_entity.id
_entity.type
_entity.pdbx_description
1 polymer ?
#
loop_
_entity_poly.entity_id
_entity_poly.type
_entity_poly.pdbx_seq_one_letter_code
_entity_poly.pdbx_strand_id
1 'polypeptide(L)'
;FELPDALTYSLLFLGLLASWLFAFPLPFRESLDGSLLAAGGLGLVAGYGNLFLRRFREGRAEVPVGPHQVHMAALFGALWGPGVGMALAFLTWGLSARTGRPVVLPDRMTLPLLPLCLLLAPALGLDLLESLKGSLLAAGGLALAGGLYWAFRPLPEEEEEPVALGYGDVKLLGALGAWLGLYAFLALLLAVFAGAFLGLLLRQRKIPFGPYLALGGVLAFFFGEALWEAYLRFLGLGM
;
A
#
# COMPACT_ATOMS: atom_id res chain seq x y z
N PHE A 1 -3.51 7.50 16.11
CA PHE A 1 -3.54 6.17 16.74
C PHE A 1 -3.01 5.21 15.70
N GLU A 2 -1.84 4.63 15.96
CA GLU A 2 -1.24 3.61 15.10
C GLU A 2 -1.30 2.28 15.85
N LEU A 3 -1.66 1.20 15.15
CA LEU A 3 -1.59 -0.12 15.74
C LEU A 3 -0.12 -0.49 15.95
N PRO A 4 0.24 -1.13 17.07
CA PRO A 4 1.59 -1.64 17.28
C PRO A 4 2.07 -2.48 16.09
N ASP A 5 3.25 -2.17 15.56
CA ASP A 5 3.82 -2.89 14.41
C ASP A 5 3.86 -4.41 14.65
N ALA A 6 4.13 -4.83 15.89
CA ALA A 6 4.10 -6.23 16.28
C ALA A 6 2.74 -6.89 16.01
N LEU A 7 1.62 -6.22 16.29
CA LEU A 7 0.28 -6.76 16.02
C LEU A 7 -0.01 -6.80 14.52
N THR A 8 0.36 -5.75 13.79
CA THR A 8 0.13 -5.66 12.35
C THR A 8 0.90 -6.74 11.58
N TYR A 9 2.19 -6.92 11.90
CA TYR A 9 3.00 -7.97 11.27
C TYR A 9 2.64 -9.38 11.74
N SER A 10 2.18 -9.54 12.98
CA SER A 10 1.63 -10.82 13.44
C SER A 10 0.36 -11.17 12.67
N LEU A 11 -0.54 -10.20 12.44
CA LEU A 11 -1.75 -10.40 11.66
C LEU A 11 -1.42 -10.77 10.21
N LEU A 12 -0.49 -10.05 9.59
CA LEU A 12 0.01 -10.37 8.23
C LEU A 12 0.58 -11.79 8.18
N PHE A 13 1.49 -12.12 9.10
CA PHE A 13 2.14 -13.42 9.15
C PHE A 13 1.13 -14.55 9.36
N LEU A 14 0.19 -14.40 10.30
CA LEU A 14 -0.84 -15.39 10.56
C LEU A 14 -1.76 -15.59 9.35
N GLY A 15 -2.14 -14.52 8.65
CA GLY A 15 -2.97 -14.62 7.44
C GLY A 15 -2.28 -15.39 6.32
N LEU A 16 -1.01 -15.09 6.07
CA LEU A 16 -0.21 -15.79 5.06
C LEU A 16 0.07 -17.25 5.46
N LEU A 17 0.39 -17.50 6.74
CA LEU A 17 0.64 -18.84 7.27
C LEU A 17 -0.62 -19.70 7.21
N ALA A 18 -1.77 -19.17 7.61
CA ALA A 18 -3.05 -19.87 7.54
C ALA A 18 -3.44 -20.19 6.09
N SER A 19 -3.20 -19.25 5.17
CA SER A 19 -3.45 -19.45 3.74
C SER A 19 -2.51 -20.49 3.13
N TRP A 20 -1.27 -20.57 3.62
CA TRP A 20 -0.29 -21.58 3.19
C TRP A 20 -0.60 -22.98 3.73
N LEU A 21 -0.96 -23.09 5.01
CA LEU A 21 -1.21 -24.37 5.68
C LEU A 21 -2.59 -24.95 5.39
N PHE A 22 -3.60 -24.09 5.34
CA PHE A 22 -5.01 -24.49 5.36
C PHE A 22 -5.82 -23.95 4.17
N ALA A 23 -5.21 -23.18 3.27
CA ALA A 23 -5.92 -22.43 2.22
C ALA A 23 -7.07 -21.57 2.78
N PHE A 24 -6.90 -21.06 4.00
CA PHE A 24 -7.88 -20.29 4.73
C PHE A 24 -7.29 -18.92 5.13
N PRO A 25 -8.04 -17.81 4.98
CA PRO A 25 -9.38 -17.73 4.38
C PRO A 25 -9.38 -17.86 2.85
N LEU A 26 -8.21 -17.68 2.21
CA LEU A 26 -8.03 -17.74 0.76
C LEU A 26 -6.82 -18.62 0.41
N PRO A 27 -6.68 -19.07 -0.85
CA PRO A 27 -5.46 -19.69 -1.33
C PRO A 27 -4.24 -18.78 -1.14
N PHE A 28 -3.07 -19.36 -0.86
CA PHE A 28 -1.85 -18.60 -0.57
C PHE A 28 -1.51 -17.52 -1.61
N ARG A 29 -1.68 -17.81 -2.90
CA ARG A 29 -1.40 -16.82 -3.96
C ARG A 29 -2.33 -15.62 -3.90
N GLU A 30 -3.61 -15.83 -3.63
CA GLU A 30 -4.61 -14.75 -3.53
C GLU A 30 -4.41 -13.92 -2.27
N SER A 31 -4.06 -14.58 -1.16
CA SER A 31 -3.69 -13.93 0.09
C SER A 31 -2.43 -13.05 -0.09
N LEU A 32 -1.39 -13.60 -0.73
CA LEU A 32 -0.16 -12.86 -1.00
C LEU A 32 -0.40 -11.70 -1.96
N ASP A 33 -1.05 -11.95 -3.11
CA ASP A 33 -1.38 -10.88 -4.08
C ASP A 33 -2.26 -9.82 -3.41
N GLY A 34 -3.27 -10.20 -2.63
CA GLY A 34 -4.13 -9.27 -1.91
C GLY A 34 -3.36 -8.39 -0.93
N SER A 35 -2.46 -8.97 -0.15
CA SER A 35 -1.60 -8.23 0.78
C SER A 35 -0.72 -7.21 0.06
N LEU A 36 -0.04 -7.65 -1.01
CA LEU A 36 0.86 -6.81 -1.80
C LEU A 36 0.09 -5.72 -2.55
N LEU A 37 -1.02 -6.04 -3.20
CA LEU A 37 -1.84 -5.06 -3.90
C LEU A 37 -2.39 -4.00 -2.95
N ALA A 38 -2.87 -4.40 -1.78
CA ALA A 38 -3.48 -3.49 -0.83
C ALA A 38 -2.40 -2.54 -0.21
N ALA A 39 -1.27 -3.09 0.25
CA ALA A 39 -0.15 -2.28 0.71
C ALA A 39 0.40 -1.36 -0.38
N GLY A 40 0.57 -1.86 -1.60
CA GLY A 40 1.08 -1.07 -2.72
C GLY A 40 0.14 0.05 -3.13
N GLY A 41 -1.17 -0.23 -3.19
CA GLY A 41 -2.19 0.76 -3.52
C GLY A 41 -2.22 1.91 -2.52
N LEU A 42 -2.28 1.61 -1.23
CA LEU A 42 -2.31 2.64 -0.20
C LEU A 42 -0.95 3.34 -0.04
N GLY A 43 0.16 2.62 -0.23
CA GLY A 43 1.50 3.19 -0.27
C GLY A 43 1.68 4.22 -1.39
N LEU A 44 1.17 3.94 -2.60
CA LEU A 44 1.20 4.92 -3.70
C LEU A 44 0.28 6.11 -3.43
N VAL A 45 -0.92 5.89 -2.89
CA VAL A 45 -1.83 6.98 -2.49
C VAL A 45 -1.16 7.90 -1.46
N ALA A 46 -0.46 7.32 -0.47
CA ALA A 46 0.33 8.08 0.50
C ALA A 46 1.46 8.86 -0.19
N GLY A 47 2.17 8.24 -1.14
CA GLY A 47 3.22 8.88 -1.94
C GLY A 47 2.74 10.12 -2.68
N TYR A 48 1.66 10.01 -3.46
CA TYR A 48 1.05 11.15 -4.15
C TYR A 48 0.54 12.21 -3.17
N GLY A 49 -0.10 11.80 -2.08
CA GLY A 49 -0.58 12.70 -1.04
C GLY A 49 0.56 13.51 -0.43
N ASN A 50 1.67 12.86 -0.08
CA ASN A 50 2.87 13.50 0.48
C ASN A 50 3.48 14.48 -0.53
N LEU A 51 3.63 14.09 -1.80
CA LEU A 51 4.14 14.96 -2.85
C LEU A 51 3.27 16.22 -3.00
N PHE A 52 1.94 16.06 -2.97
CA PHE A 52 1.00 17.17 -3.07
C PHE A 52 1.07 18.10 -1.84
N LEU A 53 1.08 17.55 -0.63
CA LEU A 53 1.20 18.33 0.61
C LEU A 53 2.52 19.12 0.66
N ARG A 54 3.59 18.53 0.16
CA ARG A 54 4.90 19.18 0.03
C ARG A 54 4.96 20.17 -1.13
N ARG A 55 3.85 20.44 -1.84
CA ARG A 55 3.77 21.33 -3.01
C ARG A 55 4.77 20.93 -4.09
N PHE A 56 4.79 19.64 -4.41
CA PHE A 56 5.74 19.03 -5.32
C PHE A 56 7.20 19.25 -4.90
N ARG A 57 7.53 19.43 -3.62
CA ARG A 57 8.92 19.42 -3.13
C ARG A 57 9.36 18.00 -2.78
N GLU A 58 10.63 17.74 -3.01
CA GLU A 58 11.24 16.44 -2.71
C GLU A 58 11.21 16.19 -1.21
N GLY A 59 10.88 14.96 -0.81
CA GLY A 59 10.97 14.54 0.59
C GLY A 59 12.39 14.20 0.99
N ARG A 60 12.64 14.12 2.29
CA ARG A 60 13.90 13.56 2.78
C ARG A 60 13.98 12.06 2.44
N ALA A 61 15.10 11.66 1.84
CA ALA A 61 15.36 10.26 1.56
C ALA A 61 15.92 9.56 2.81
N GLU A 62 15.20 8.53 3.27
CA GLU A 62 15.60 7.69 4.40
C GLU A 62 16.62 6.62 3.97
N VAL A 63 17.51 6.26 4.90
CA VAL A 63 18.54 5.23 4.69
C VAL A 63 18.32 4.14 5.74
N PRO A 64 18.33 2.84 5.35
CA PRO A 64 18.64 2.32 4.02
C PRO A 64 17.43 2.12 3.09
N VAL A 65 16.22 2.21 3.62
CA VAL A 65 14.95 2.00 2.90
C VAL A 65 13.98 3.11 3.26
N GLY A 66 13.22 3.58 2.27
CA GLY A 66 12.22 4.62 2.46
C GLY A 66 11.20 4.67 1.31
N PRO A 67 10.24 5.61 1.36
CA PRO A 67 9.14 5.70 0.39
C PRO A 67 9.59 5.82 -1.07
N HIS A 68 10.70 6.50 -1.35
CA HIS A 68 11.25 6.66 -2.69
C HIS A 68 11.52 5.31 -3.38
N GLN A 69 11.98 4.31 -2.64
CA GLN A 69 12.22 2.98 -3.21
C GLN A 69 10.89 2.28 -3.52
N VAL A 70 9.82 2.55 -2.76
CA VAL A 70 8.48 2.00 -3.02
C VAL A 70 7.94 2.54 -4.34
N HIS A 71 8.07 3.85 -4.57
CA HIS A 71 7.66 4.49 -5.82
C HIS A 71 8.49 3.98 -7.00
N MET A 72 9.79 3.79 -6.80
CA MET A 72 10.69 3.24 -7.80
C MET A 72 10.34 1.79 -8.15
N ALA A 73 10.04 0.96 -7.14
CA ALA A 73 9.55 -0.40 -7.32
C ALA A 73 8.26 -0.42 -8.15
N ALA A 74 7.36 0.53 -7.88
CA ALA A 74 6.10 0.67 -8.61
C ALA A 74 6.30 1.06 -10.09
N LEU A 75 7.16 2.05 -10.37
CA LEU A 75 7.46 2.49 -11.73
C LEU A 75 8.06 1.35 -12.57
N PHE A 76 9.09 0.67 -12.03
CA PHE A 76 9.72 -0.44 -12.74
C PHE A 76 8.85 -1.70 -12.76
N GLY A 77 8.02 -1.88 -11.73
CA GLY A 77 6.99 -2.91 -11.69
C GLY A 77 5.95 -2.75 -12.79
N ALA A 78 5.60 -1.51 -13.13
CA ALA A 78 4.70 -1.20 -14.24
C ALA A 78 5.30 -1.53 -15.62
N LEU A 79 6.59 -1.25 -15.79
CA LEU A 79 7.29 -1.38 -17.07
C LEU A 79 7.73 -2.82 -17.37
N TRP A 80 8.25 -3.52 -16.37
CA TRP A 80 8.93 -4.81 -16.55
C TRP A 80 8.41 -5.92 -15.64
N GLY A 81 7.28 -5.67 -14.97
CA GLY A 81 6.65 -6.61 -14.07
C GLY A 81 7.21 -6.57 -12.64
N PRO A 82 6.47 -7.16 -11.69
CA PRO A 82 6.68 -6.93 -10.27
C PRO A 82 8.02 -7.45 -9.76
N GLY A 83 8.50 -8.58 -10.31
CA GLY A 83 9.78 -9.17 -9.92
C GLY A 83 10.98 -8.25 -10.22
N VAL A 84 10.99 -7.61 -11.40
CA VAL A 84 12.04 -6.66 -11.77
C VAL A 84 11.99 -5.41 -10.90
N GLY A 85 10.78 -4.88 -10.68
CA GLY A 85 10.57 -3.72 -9.80
C GLY A 85 11.09 -3.97 -8.38
N MET A 86 10.74 -5.11 -7.78
CA MET A 86 11.22 -5.50 -6.46
C MET A 86 12.73 -5.74 -6.44
N ALA A 87 13.29 -6.43 -7.43
CA ALA A 87 14.73 -6.72 -7.49
C ALA A 87 15.56 -5.43 -7.54
N LEU A 88 15.18 -4.47 -8.37
CA LEU A 88 15.84 -3.16 -8.44
C LEU A 88 15.71 -2.39 -7.13
N ALA A 89 14.53 -2.40 -6.51
CA ALA A 89 14.32 -1.73 -5.24
C ALA A 89 15.18 -2.35 -4.11
N PHE A 90 15.21 -3.67 -3.97
CA PHE A 90 16.07 -4.34 -2.99
C PHE A 90 17.56 -4.15 -3.28
N LEU A 91 17.96 -4.07 -4.56
CA LEU A 91 19.33 -3.74 -4.94
C LEU A 91 19.70 -2.33 -4.48
N THR A 92 18.84 -1.34 -4.73
CA THR A 92 19.07 0.04 -4.27
C THR A 92 19.03 0.18 -2.75
N TRP A 93 18.21 -0.61 -2.06
CA TRP A 93 18.25 -0.75 -0.61
C TRP A 93 19.62 -1.23 -0.17
N GLY A 94 20.11 -2.37 -0.71
CA GLY A 94 21.42 -2.92 -0.36
C GLY A 94 22.57 -1.93 -0.60
N LEU A 95 22.53 -1.20 -1.72
CA LEU A 95 23.49 -0.13 -2.02
C LEU A 95 23.38 1.03 -1.03
N SER A 96 22.16 1.44 -0.67
CA SER A 96 21.94 2.52 0.30
C SER A 96 22.45 2.13 1.69
N ALA A 97 22.21 0.88 2.11
CA ALA A 97 22.73 0.33 3.36
C ALA A 97 24.26 0.29 3.39
N ARG A 98 24.89 -0.10 2.28
CA ARG A 98 26.35 -0.22 2.19
C ARG A 98 27.05 1.13 2.11
N THR A 99 26.47 2.09 1.39
CA THR A 99 27.10 3.40 1.14
C THR A 99 26.76 4.43 2.21
N GLY A 100 25.74 4.19 3.03
CA GLY A 100 25.20 5.17 3.98
C GLY A 100 24.54 6.37 3.31
N ARG A 101 24.29 6.29 1.99
CA ARG A 101 23.69 7.35 1.18
C ARG A 101 22.45 6.80 0.47
N PRO A 102 21.37 7.58 0.37
CA PRO A 102 20.17 7.13 -0.33
C PRO A 102 20.46 7.00 -1.84
N VAL A 103 20.33 5.78 -2.36
CA VAL A 103 20.42 5.48 -3.80
C VAL A 103 18.98 5.34 -4.31
N VAL A 104 18.34 6.45 -4.67
CA VAL A 104 16.92 6.47 -5.06
C VAL A 104 16.67 7.47 -6.18
N LEU A 105 15.63 7.22 -6.98
CA LEU A 105 15.14 8.22 -7.94
C LEU A 105 14.27 9.27 -7.22
N PRO A 106 14.35 10.55 -7.61
CA PRO A 106 13.51 11.59 -7.03
C PRO A 106 12.02 11.34 -7.28
N ASP A 107 11.19 11.52 -6.25
CA ASP A 107 9.74 11.37 -6.30
C ASP A 107 9.11 12.34 -7.29
N ARG A 108 9.67 13.55 -7.43
CA ARG A 108 9.28 14.53 -8.45
C ARG A 108 9.35 14.00 -9.89
N MET A 109 10.17 13.00 -10.14
CA MET A 109 10.27 12.33 -11.45
C MET A 109 9.47 11.04 -11.45
N THR A 110 9.68 10.20 -10.44
CA THR A 110 9.09 8.85 -10.36
C THR A 110 7.56 8.87 -10.33
N LEU A 111 6.97 9.71 -9.48
CA LEU A 111 5.52 9.73 -9.28
C LEU A 111 4.76 10.27 -10.51
N PRO A 112 5.19 11.34 -11.21
CA PRO A 112 4.56 11.74 -12.47
C PRO A 112 4.78 10.76 -13.63
N LEU A 113 5.89 10.02 -13.63
CA LEU A 113 6.19 9.03 -14.67
C LEU A 113 5.33 7.78 -14.56
N LEU A 114 4.94 7.35 -13.35
CA LEU A 114 4.14 6.16 -13.14
C LEU A 114 2.78 6.18 -13.87
N PRO A 115 1.91 7.20 -13.72
CA PRO A 115 0.64 7.25 -14.43
C PRO A 115 0.85 7.49 -15.92
N LEU A 116 1.90 8.22 -16.31
CA LEU A 116 2.27 8.37 -17.72
C LEU A 116 2.64 7.03 -18.35
N CYS A 117 3.41 6.20 -17.65
CA CYS A 117 3.75 4.83 -18.05
C CYS A 117 2.49 3.99 -18.24
N LEU A 118 1.53 4.06 -17.30
CA LEU A 118 0.27 3.31 -17.41
C LEU A 118 -0.57 3.81 -18.59
N LEU A 119 -0.67 5.12 -18.80
CA LEU A 119 -1.39 5.71 -19.94
C LEU A 119 -0.78 5.31 -21.29
N LEU A 120 0.54 5.19 -21.35
CA LEU A 120 1.26 4.79 -22.56
C LEU A 120 1.43 3.28 -22.69
N ALA A 121 1.05 2.48 -21.70
CA ALA A 121 1.21 1.02 -21.71
C ALA A 121 0.68 0.36 -23.01
N PRO A 122 -0.53 0.71 -23.52
CA PRO A 122 -1.01 0.12 -24.77
C PRO A 122 -0.15 0.49 -25.99
N ALA A 123 0.41 1.70 -26.02
CA ALA A 123 1.30 2.16 -27.10
C ALA A 123 2.69 1.50 -27.02
N LEU A 124 3.10 1.03 -25.84
CA LEU A 124 4.34 0.30 -25.60
C LEU A 124 4.19 -1.22 -25.81
N GLY A 125 2.99 -1.69 -26.19
CA GLY A 125 2.71 -3.12 -26.34
C GLY A 125 2.55 -3.85 -25.00
N LEU A 126 2.30 -3.13 -23.92
CA LEU A 126 2.05 -3.68 -22.58
C LEU A 126 0.54 -3.71 -22.30
N ASP A 127 0.09 -4.73 -21.56
CA ASP A 127 -1.28 -4.75 -21.04
C ASP A 127 -1.44 -3.81 -19.84
N LEU A 128 -2.45 -2.95 -19.88
CA LEU A 128 -2.68 -1.93 -18.84
C LEU A 128 -2.92 -2.57 -17.47
N LEU A 129 -3.69 -3.65 -17.42
CA LEU A 129 -4.07 -4.30 -16.17
C LEU A 129 -2.86 -5.04 -15.57
N GLU A 130 -2.07 -5.71 -16.40
CA GLU A 130 -0.82 -6.36 -15.97
C GLU A 130 0.22 -5.34 -15.48
N SER A 131 0.40 -4.22 -16.19
CA SER A 131 1.27 -3.13 -15.75
C SER A 131 0.80 -2.51 -14.42
N LEU A 132 -0.50 -2.26 -14.26
CA LEU A 132 -1.05 -1.76 -13.01
C LEU A 132 -0.84 -2.78 -11.87
N LYS A 133 -1.15 -4.05 -12.10
CA LYS A 133 -0.96 -5.13 -11.13
C LYS A 133 0.53 -5.24 -10.74
N GLY A 134 1.43 -5.22 -11.72
CA GLY A 134 2.88 -5.29 -11.48
C GLY A 134 3.42 -4.12 -10.67
N SER A 135 2.92 -2.91 -10.94
CA SER A 135 3.22 -1.70 -10.17
C SER A 135 2.83 -1.85 -8.70
N LEU A 136 1.58 -2.24 -8.45
CA LEU A 136 1.03 -2.37 -7.10
C LEU A 136 1.71 -3.50 -6.31
N LEU A 137 1.94 -4.65 -6.93
CA LEU A 137 2.63 -5.77 -6.28
C LEU A 137 4.07 -5.40 -5.88
N ALA A 138 4.82 -4.73 -6.76
CA ALA A 138 6.18 -4.31 -6.46
C ALA A 138 6.23 -3.25 -5.36
N ALA A 139 5.34 -2.26 -5.42
CA ALA A 139 5.18 -1.24 -4.39
C ALA A 139 4.86 -1.87 -3.04
N GLY A 140 3.88 -2.77 -2.99
CA GLY A 140 3.46 -3.42 -1.76
C GLY A 140 4.51 -4.33 -1.15
N GLY A 141 5.24 -5.07 -1.99
CA GLY A 141 6.33 -5.94 -1.54
C GLY A 141 7.41 -5.15 -0.84
N LEU A 142 7.81 -4.03 -1.44
CA LEU A 142 8.78 -3.16 -0.79
C LEU A 142 8.20 -2.41 0.40
N ALA A 143 6.93 -2.00 0.34
CA ALA A 143 6.31 -1.25 1.41
C ALA A 143 6.24 -2.07 2.70
N LEU A 144 5.81 -3.33 2.60
CA LEU A 144 5.76 -4.25 3.73
C LEU A 144 7.14 -4.65 4.22
N ALA A 145 8.11 -4.89 3.32
CA ALA A 145 9.48 -5.22 3.70
C ALA A 145 10.18 -4.04 4.42
N GLY A 146 10.07 -2.83 3.88
CA GLY A 146 10.61 -1.62 4.51
C GLY A 146 9.94 -1.33 5.85
N GLY A 147 8.62 -1.50 5.92
CA GLY A 147 7.89 -1.37 7.18
C GLY A 147 8.34 -2.37 8.26
N LEU A 148 8.71 -3.60 7.86
CA LEU A 148 9.16 -4.65 8.76
C LEU A 148 10.57 -4.35 9.26
N TYR A 149 11.42 -3.85 8.36
CA TYR A 149 12.76 -3.38 8.73
C TYR A 149 12.73 -2.30 9.80
N TRP A 150 11.85 -1.30 9.63
CA TRP A 150 11.70 -0.22 10.60
C TRP A 150 10.98 -0.64 11.89
N ALA A 151 10.11 -1.65 11.84
CA ALA A 151 9.41 -2.17 13.02
C ALA A 151 10.37 -2.71 14.12
N PHE A 152 11.57 -3.16 13.74
CA PHE A 152 12.58 -3.67 14.67
C PHE A 152 13.65 -2.65 15.04
N ARG A 153 13.55 -1.40 14.57
CA ARG A 153 14.53 -0.35 14.86
C ARG A 153 13.89 0.80 15.62
N PRO A 154 14.63 1.47 16.51
CA PRO A 154 14.15 2.71 17.09
C PRO A 154 13.88 3.70 15.96
N LEU A 155 12.71 4.33 16.00
CA LEU A 155 12.36 5.40 15.08
C LEU A 155 13.43 6.50 15.21
N PRO A 156 14.02 6.97 14.10
CA PRO A 156 14.79 8.22 14.13
C PRO A 156 13.89 9.33 14.68
N GLU A 157 14.44 10.27 15.45
CA GLU A 157 13.68 11.45 15.89
C GLU A 157 13.04 12.12 14.67
N GLU A 158 11.70 12.13 14.63
CA GLU A 158 10.94 12.69 13.52
C GLU A 158 11.13 14.21 13.49
N GLU A 159 11.76 14.72 12.44
CA GLU A 159 11.50 16.10 12.01
C GLU A 159 10.10 16.13 11.38
N GLU A 160 9.26 17.07 11.83
CA GLU A 160 7.85 17.25 11.45
C GLU A 160 7.67 17.56 9.95
N GLU A 161 7.89 16.60 9.06
CA GLU A 161 7.42 16.71 7.69
C GLU A 161 5.91 16.44 7.63
N PRO A 162 5.13 17.25 6.87
CA PRO A 162 3.71 17.00 6.71
C PRO A 162 3.50 15.70 5.92
N VAL A 163 2.96 14.70 6.60
CA VAL A 163 2.61 13.39 6.04
C VAL A 163 1.09 13.32 5.82
N ALA A 164 0.68 12.90 4.61
CA ALA A 164 -0.71 12.74 4.23
C ALA A 164 -1.37 11.52 4.87
N LEU A 165 -0.63 10.41 4.93
CA LEU A 165 -1.09 9.15 5.49
C LEU A 165 0.07 8.46 6.23
N GLY A 166 -0.20 7.99 7.45
CA GLY A 166 0.78 7.28 8.26
C GLY A 166 1.16 5.94 7.62
N TYR A 167 2.44 5.59 7.66
CA TYR A 167 2.92 4.33 7.09
C TYR A 167 2.36 3.11 7.82
N GLY A 168 1.90 3.27 9.07
CA GLY A 168 1.16 2.25 9.81
C GLY A 168 -0.13 1.80 9.12
N ASP A 169 -0.85 2.71 8.46
CA ASP A 169 -2.10 2.39 7.75
C ASP A 169 -1.82 1.52 6.50
N VAL A 170 -0.68 1.75 5.84
CA VAL A 170 -0.20 0.93 4.71
C VAL A 170 0.06 -0.51 5.15
N LYS A 171 0.76 -0.69 6.28
CA LYS A 171 1.04 -2.01 6.85
C LYS A 171 -0.26 -2.70 7.28
N LEU A 172 -1.18 -1.96 7.90
CA LEU A 172 -2.48 -2.49 8.34
C LEU A 172 -3.32 -2.96 7.15
N LEU A 173 -3.42 -2.15 6.09
CA LEU A 173 -4.17 -2.55 4.90
C LEU A 173 -3.51 -3.77 4.23
N GLY A 174 -2.18 -3.84 4.18
CA GLY A 174 -1.46 -5.02 3.70
C GLY A 174 -1.72 -6.28 4.54
N ALA A 175 -1.77 -6.15 5.88
CA ALA A 175 -2.17 -7.23 6.76
C ALA A 175 -3.61 -7.68 6.48
N LEU A 176 -4.55 -6.75 6.35
CA LEU A 176 -5.94 -7.06 5.97
C LEU A 176 -6.01 -7.73 4.59
N GLY A 177 -5.18 -7.33 3.62
CA GLY A 177 -5.09 -7.95 2.30
C GLY A 177 -4.72 -9.43 2.34
N ALA A 178 -3.92 -9.86 3.32
CA ALA A 178 -3.62 -11.29 3.50
C ALA A 178 -4.84 -12.12 3.94
N TRP A 179 -5.83 -11.51 4.59
CA TRP A 179 -7.05 -12.19 5.00
C TRP A 179 -8.21 -11.99 4.02
N LEU A 180 -8.24 -10.84 3.33
CA LEU A 180 -9.39 -10.42 2.54
C LEU A 180 -9.16 -10.49 1.04
N GLY A 181 -7.92 -10.71 0.59
CA GLY A 181 -7.60 -10.60 -0.83
C GLY A 181 -7.90 -9.19 -1.35
N LEU A 182 -8.61 -9.10 -2.47
CA LEU A 182 -9.06 -7.83 -3.05
C LEU A 182 -10.11 -7.11 -2.19
N TYR A 183 -10.83 -7.81 -1.30
CA TYR A 183 -11.81 -7.18 -0.41
C TYR A 183 -11.17 -6.25 0.63
N ALA A 184 -9.83 -6.24 0.77
CA ALA A 184 -9.15 -5.20 1.54
C ALA A 184 -9.41 -3.78 0.99
N PHE A 185 -9.59 -3.62 -0.33
CA PHE A 185 -9.97 -2.32 -0.90
C PHE A 185 -11.40 -1.90 -0.51
N LEU A 186 -12.28 -2.87 -0.24
CA LEU A 186 -13.61 -2.57 0.31
C LEU A 186 -13.50 -2.09 1.76
N ALA A 187 -12.63 -2.70 2.57
CA ALA A 187 -12.32 -2.21 3.92
C ALA A 187 -11.79 -0.76 3.89
N LEU A 188 -10.90 -0.45 2.94
CA LEU A 188 -10.40 0.89 2.69
C LEU A 188 -11.53 1.87 2.35
N LEU A 189 -12.43 1.48 1.43
CA LEU A 189 -13.56 2.30 1.02
C LEU A 189 -14.49 2.62 2.19
N LEU A 190 -14.84 1.60 2.99
CA LEU A 190 -15.66 1.76 4.19
C LEU A 190 -15.01 2.71 5.19
N ALA A 191 -13.70 2.60 5.39
CA ALA A 191 -12.95 3.46 6.29
C ALA A 191 -12.96 4.93 5.85
N VAL A 192 -12.73 5.18 4.56
CA VAL A 192 -12.79 6.53 3.97
C VAL A 192 -14.19 7.11 4.11
N PHE A 193 -15.24 6.33 3.83
CA PHE A 193 -16.63 6.79 3.93
C PHE A 193 -17.02 7.10 5.38
N ALA A 194 -16.72 6.20 6.31
CA ALA A 194 -16.99 6.40 7.73
C ALA A 194 -16.22 7.60 8.30
N GLY A 195 -14.94 7.72 7.97
CA GLY A 195 -14.10 8.85 8.38
C GLY A 195 -14.61 10.19 7.84
N ALA A 196 -14.99 10.24 6.55
CA ALA A 196 -15.56 11.44 5.95
C ALA A 196 -16.91 11.82 6.57
N PHE A 197 -17.80 10.84 6.78
CA PHE A 197 -19.11 11.05 7.38
C PHE A 197 -19.00 11.57 8.82
N LEU A 198 -18.19 10.92 9.68
CA LEU A 198 -17.97 11.38 11.05
C LEU A 198 -17.22 12.71 11.11
N GLY A 199 -16.28 12.95 10.20
CA GLY A 199 -15.56 14.22 10.10
C GLY A 199 -16.49 15.39 9.82
N LEU A 200 -17.44 15.20 8.91
CA LEU A 200 -18.46 16.19 8.60
C LEU A 200 -19.43 16.38 9.76
N LEU A 201 -19.91 15.28 10.35
CA LEU A 201 -20.89 15.29 11.45
C LEU A 201 -20.33 15.96 12.71
N LEU A 202 -19.11 15.60 13.09
CA LEU A 202 -18.43 16.11 14.29
C LEU A 202 -17.68 17.43 14.04
N ARG A 203 -17.65 17.92 12.79
CA ARG A 203 -16.85 19.09 12.34
C ARG A 203 -15.38 19.00 12.75
N GLN A 204 -14.84 17.78 12.83
CA GLN A 204 -13.45 17.55 13.18
C GLN A 204 -12.57 17.50 11.93
N ARG A 205 -11.48 18.28 11.95
CA ARG A 205 -10.53 18.34 10.82
C ARG A 205 -9.52 17.20 10.81
N LYS A 206 -9.32 16.52 11.95
CA LYS A 206 -8.35 15.42 12.10
C LYS A 206 -9.05 14.25 12.77
N ILE A 207 -9.24 13.18 12.02
CA ILE A 207 -9.77 11.91 12.51
C ILE A 207 -8.71 10.84 12.24
N PRO A 208 -8.36 10.00 13.23
CA PRO A 208 -7.39 8.92 13.02
C PRO A 208 -7.98 7.89 12.05
N PHE A 209 -7.25 7.58 10.97
CA PHE A 209 -7.73 6.70 9.91
C PHE A 209 -7.72 5.21 10.31
N GLY A 210 -6.63 4.76 10.95
CA GLY A 210 -6.41 3.35 11.34
C GLY A 210 -7.58 2.65 12.03
N PRO A 211 -8.26 3.23 13.04
CA PRO A 211 -9.42 2.59 13.68
C PRO A 211 -10.58 2.30 12.71
N TYR A 212 -10.88 3.22 11.79
CA TYR A 212 -11.93 3.01 10.80
C TYR A 212 -11.51 1.98 9.76
N LEU A 213 -10.22 1.91 9.44
CA LEU A 213 -9.66 0.88 8.58
C LEU A 213 -9.76 -0.51 9.21
N ALA A 214 -9.43 -0.65 10.49
CA ALA A 214 -9.60 -1.90 11.23
C ALA A 214 -11.08 -2.33 11.28
N LEU A 215 -12.00 -1.41 11.57
CA LEU A 215 -13.44 -1.68 11.57
C LEU A 215 -13.95 -2.08 10.17
N GLY A 216 -13.51 -1.36 9.13
CA GLY A 216 -13.79 -1.72 7.73
C GLY A 216 -13.28 -3.11 7.38
N GLY A 217 -12.10 -3.49 7.91
CA GLY A 217 -11.53 -4.83 7.78
C GLY A 217 -12.41 -5.92 8.40
N VAL A 218 -12.91 -5.68 9.62
CA VAL A 218 -13.85 -6.61 10.28
C VAL A 218 -15.15 -6.75 9.47
N LEU A 219 -15.71 -5.63 9.00
CA LEU A 219 -16.92 -5.66 8.19
C LEU A 219 -16.70 -6.39 6.85
N ALA A 220 -15.60 -6.12 6.16
CA ALA A 220 -15.26 -6.79 4.91
C ALA A 220 -14.97 -8.28 5.11
N PHE A 221 -14.45 -8.69 6.28
CA PHE A 221 -14.22 -10.10 6.59
C PHE A 221 -15.52 -10.90 6.68
N PHE A 222 -16.54 -10.35 7.35
CA PHE A 222 -17.82 -11.05 7.53
C PHE A 222 -18.82 -10.82 6.40
N PHE A 223 -18.79 -9.65 5.76
CA PHE A 223 -19.81 -9.20 4.81
C PHE A 223 -19.24 -8.78 3.45
N GLY A 224 -17.96 -9.03 3.17
CA GLY A 224 -17.30 -8.54 1.95
C GLY A 224 -18.01 -8.91 0.65
N GLU A 225 -18.38 -10.18 0.50
CA GLU A 225 -19.11 -10.67 -0.67
C GLU A 225 -20.49 -10.02 -0.79
N ALA A 226 -21.28 -10.02 0.30
CA ALA A 226 -22.61 -9.42 0.31
C ALA A 226 -22.58 -7.91 0.03
N LEU A 227 -21.58 -7.20 0.55
CA LEU A 227 -21.37 -5.78 0.29
C LEU A 227 -20.98 -5.52 -1.17
N TRP A 228 -20.12 -6.38 -1.74
CA TRP A 228 -19.71 -6.28 -3.15
C TRP A 228 -20.89 -6.54 -4.09
N GLU A 229 -21.69 -7.58 -3.85
CA GLU A 229 -22.91 -7.85 -4.61
C GLU A 229 -23.93 -6.71 -4.50
N ALA A 230 -24.13 -6.18 -3.29
CA ALA A 230 -25.01 -5.03 -3.08
C ALA A 230 -24.54 -3.80 -3.87
N TYR A 231 -23.23 -3.55 -3.90
CA TYR A 231 -22.64 -2.47 -4.69
C TYR A 231 -22.84 -2.68 -6.20
N LEU A 232 -22.60 -3.89 -6.72
CA LEU A 232 -22.83 -4.21 -8.13
C LEU A 232 -24.31 -4.07 -8.53
N ARG A 233 -25.23 -4.54 -7.68
CA ARG A 233 -26.68 -4.36 -7.87
C ARG A 233 -27.07 -2.89 -7.88
N PHE A 234 -26.52 -2.09 -6.98
CA PHE A 234 -26.76 -0.64 -6.96
C PHE A 234 -26.31 0.04 -8.25
N LEU A 235 -25.20 -0.40 -8.85
CA LEU A 235 -24.72 0.09 -10.15
C LEU A 235 -25.49 -0.47 -11.35
N GLY A 236 -26.46 -1.38 -11.15
CA GLY A 236 -27.18 -2.05 -12.24
C GLY A 236 -26.33 -3.08 -12.99
N LEU A 237 -25.21 -3.52 -12.40
CA LEU A 237 -24.29 -4.53 -12.94
C LEU A 237 -24.45 -5.90 -12.25
N GLY A 238 -25.30 -5.99 -11.22
CA GLY A 238 -25.62 -7.25 -10.55
C GLY A 238 -26.57 -8.09 -11.39
N MET A 239 -26.24 -9.37 -11.57
CA MET A 239 -27.18 -10.36 -12.10
C MET A 239 -28.36 -10.59 -11.15
#